data_AF-A0A932U6B6-F1
#
_entry.id   AF-A0A932U6B6-F1
#
_cell.length_a   1.000
_cell.length_b   1.000
_cell.length_c   1.000
_cell.angle_alpha   90.00
_cell.angle_beta   90.00
_cell.angle_gamma   90.00
#
_symmetry.space_group_name_H-M   'P 1'
#
loop_
_entity.id
_entity.type
_entity.pdbx_description
1 polymer ?
#
loop_
_entity_poly.entity_id
_entity_poly.type
_entity_poly.pdbx_seq_one_letter_code
_entity_poly.pdbx_strand_id
1 'polypeptide(L)'
;MNEELRQMVIEALRRGEELPAEWGPLLFPPQKREYELTYVGKDREEEIIASTLAVPLQPVRTFGKVEAEDAWRNMLIFGDNLQSMKTLLEMKSAGKLLDIIGINLSEDGRSENLEMGGGRRCGGCANRKRSP
;
A
#
# COMPACT_ATOMS: atom_id res chain seq x y z
N MET A 1 -2.38 0.85 -40.59
CA MET A 1 -1.25 1.64 -41.14
C MET A 1 -1.36 1.61 -42.65
N ASN A 2 -1.20 2.73 -43.35
CA ASN A 2 -1.26 2.77 -44.81
C ASN A 2 -0.03 2.05 -45.41
N GLU A 3 -0.19 1.25 -46.47
CA GLU A 3 0.89 0.42 -47.03
C GLU A 3 1.97 1.26 -47.72
N GLU A 4 1.60 2.40 -48.30
CA GLU A 4 2.52 3.38 -48.89
C GLU A 4 3.44 4.00 -47.84
N LEU A 5 2.87 4.41 -46.71
CA LEU A 5 3.62 4.96 -45.58
C LEU A 5 4.61 3.93 -45.04
N ARG A 6 4.20 2.66 -44.96
CA ARG A 6 5.07 1.58 -44.50
C ARG A 6 6.31 1.44 -45.37
N GLN A 7 6.16 1.54 -46.70
CA GLN A 7 7.28 1.51 -47.63
C GLN A 7 8.20 2.72 -47.47
N MET A 8 7.64 3.93 -47.34
CA MET A 8 8.42 5.15 -47.12
C MET A 8 9.25 5.10 -45.83
N VAL A 9 8.66 4.59 -44.74
CA VAL A 9 9.35 4.43 -43.45
C VAL A 9 10.50 3.43 -43.56
N ILE A 10 10.28 2.28 -44.21
CA ILE A 10 11.33 1.27 -44.42
C ILE A 10 12.47 1.85 -45.26
N GLU A 11 12.15 2.65 -46.26
CA GLU A 11 13.16 3.25 -47.14
C GLU A 11 13.99 4.32 -46.43
N ALA A 12 13.35 5.21 -45.67
CA ALA A 12 14.04 6.21 -44.84
C ALA A 12 14.98 5.55 -43.82
N LEU A 13 14.53 4.47 -43.16
CA LEU A 13 15.35 3.68 -42.23
C LEU A 13 16.54 3.01 -42.92
N ARG A 14 16.38 2.54 -44.16
CA ARG A 14 17.49 1.96 -44.96
C ARG A 14 18.52 3.00 -45.38
N ARG A 15 18.10 4.24 -45.62
CA ARG A 15 19.00 5.36 -45.96
C ARG A 15 19.69 5.95 -44.73
N GLY A 16 19.26 5.58 -43.52
CA GLY A 16 19.79 6.13 -42.27
C GLY A 16 19.35 7.57 -42.00
N GLU A 17 18.25 8.01 -42.63
CA GLU A 17 17.68 9.35 -42.44
C GLU A 17 16.79 9.37 -41.18
N GLU A 18 16.75 10.51 -40.50
CA GLU A 18 15.86 10.71 -39.36
C GLU A 18 14.39 10.77 -39.81
N LEU A 19 13.52 10.07 -39.09
CA LEU A 19 12.09 10.05 -39.41
C LEU A 19 11.44 11.39 -39.08
N PRO A 20 10.60 11.96 -39.97
CA PRO A 20 9.83 13.17 -39.68
C PRO A 20 8.95 13.01 -38.44
N ALA A 21 8.91 14.05 -37.58
CA ALA A 21 8.12 14.05 -36.35
C ALA A 21 6.61 13.82 -36.59
N GLU A 22 6.12 14.19 -37.78
CA GLU A 22 4.73 14.00 -38.22
C GLU A 22 4.31 12.52 -38.29
N TRP A 23 5.26 11.59 -38.47
CA TRP A 23 4.97 10.15 -38.53
C TRP A 23 4.86 9.51 -37.14
N GLY A 24 5.30 10.20 -36.07
CA GLY A 24 5.28 9.69 -34.70
C GLY A 24 3.89 9.20 -34.24
N PRO A 25 2.82 10.01 -34.34
CA PRO A 25 1.47 9.60 -33.96
C PRO A 25 0.90 8.45 -34.81
N LEU A 26 1.40 8.29 -36.03
CA LEU A 26 0.93 7.30 -37.00
C LEU A 26 1.64 5.94 -36.84
N LEU A 27 2.91 5.98 -36.42
CA LEU A 27 3.74 4.82 -36.08
C LEU A 27 3.47 4.32 -34.65
N PHE A 28 3.24 5.25 -33.73
CA PHE A 28 2.94 4.98 -32.32
C PHE A 28 1.53 5.51 -32.00
N PRO A 29 0.47 4.86 -32.52
CA PRO A 29 -0.89 5.23 -32.16
C PRO A 29 -1.03 5.16 -30.63
N PRO A 30 -1.62 6.19 -29.98
CA PRO A 30 -1.69 6.22 -28.53
C PRO A 30 -2.60 5.08 -28.04
N GLN A 31 -1.99 3.96 -27.68
CA GLN A 31 -2.66 2.90 -26.92
C GLN A 31 -3.07 3.54 -25.59
N LYS A 32 -4.37 3.45 -25.25
CA LYS A 32 -5.04 4.02 -24.06
C LYS A 32 -4.05 4.63 -23.05
N ARG A 33 -3.89 5.94 -23.09
CA ARG A 33 -3.01 6.66 -22.18
C ARG A 33 -3.56 6.55 -20.77
N GLU A 34 -2.81 5.94 -19.87
CA GLU A 34 -2.95 6.22 -18.44
C GLU A 34 -2.63 7.70 -18.27
N TYR A 35 -3.63 8.48 -17.84
CA TYR A 35 -3.43 9.92 -17.63
C TYR A 35 -2.78 10.10 -16.26
N GLU A 36 -1.53 10.59 -16.25
CA GLU A 36 -0.86 10.97 -15.01
C GLU A 36 -0.98 12.49 -14.79
N LEU A 37 -1.36 12.90 -13.58
CA LEU A 37 -1.30 14.29 -13.15
C LEU A 37 0.14 14.61 -12.70
N THR A 38 0.84 15.43 -13.47
CA THR A 38 2.17 15.95 -13.12
C THR A 38 2.08 17.43 -12.80
N TYR A 39 2.72 17.85 -11.72
CA TYR A 39 2.86 19.26 -11.34
C TYR A 39 4.23 19.50 -10.70
N VAL A 40 4.66 20.76 -10.66
CA VAL A 40 5.97 21.15 -10.11
C VAL A 40 6.02 20.82 -8.62
N GLY A 41 7.05 20.08 -8.20
CA GLY A 41 7.21 19.64 -6.81
C GLY A 41 6.41 18.38 -6.45
N LYS A 42 5.80 17.69 -7.42
CA LYS A 42 5.29 16.34 -7.21
C LYS A 42 6.45 15.36 -7.27
N ASP A 43 6.96 14.98 -6.11
CA ASP A 43 7.94 13.90 -6.01
C ASP A 43 7.30 12.56 -6.32
N ARG A 44 8.12 11.60 -6.72
CA ARG A 44 7.67 10.24 -6.98
C ARG A 44 7.29 9.56 -5.67
N GLU A 45 6.21 8.80 -5.67
CA GLU A 45 5.75 8.08 -4.48
C GLU A 45 6.84 7.15 -3.92
N GLU A 46 7.55 6.44 -4.81
CA GLU A 46 8.63 5.53 -4.42
C GLU A 46 9.75 6.25 -3.66
N GLU A 47 10.06 7.48 -4.05
CA GLU A 47 11.11 8.30 -3.44
C GLU A 47 10.69 8.79 -2.05
N ILE A 48 9.43 9.22 -1.90
CA ILE A 48 8.86 9.63 -0.61
C ILE A 48 8.85 8.44 0.36
N ILE A 49 8.44 7.25 -0.09
CA ILE A 49 8.38 6.05 0.75
C ILE A 49 9.78 5.56 1.13
N ALA A 50 10.76 5.62 0.22
CA ALA A 50 12.14 5.21 0.48
C ALA A 50 12.89 6.19 1.40
N SER A 51 12.61 7.48 1.29
CA SER A 51 13.24 8.52 2.13
C SER A 51 12.63 8.59 3.54
N THR A 52 11.41 8.09 3.72
CA THR A 52 10.74 8.10 5.03
C THR A 52 11.32 7.01 5.93
N LEU A 53 11.98 7.43 7.01
CA LEU A 53 12.43 6.55 8.07
C LEU A 53 11.28 6.20 9.03
N ALA A 54 11.24 4.95 9.48
CA ALA A 54 10.37 4.55 10.58
C ALA A 54 10.88 5.15 11.91
N VAL A 55 9.94 5.52 12.78
CA VAL A 55 10.23 6.13 14.08
C VAL A 55 9.68 5.22 15.18
N PRO A 56 10.49 4.85 16.19
CA PRO A 56 10.03 3.95 17.24
C PRO A 56 8.89 4.58 18.06
N LEU A 57 7.76 3.86 18.17
CA LEU A 57 6.63 4.29 18.99
C LEU A 57 6.93 4.09 20.49
N GLN A 58 6.78 5.15 21.28
CA GLN A 58 6.96 5.13 22.72
C GLN A 58 5.63 5.37 23.44
N PRO A 59 5.26 4.55 24.44
CA PRO A 59 4.03 4.76 25.20
C PRO A 59 4.20 5.98 26.12
N VAL A 60 3.47 7.05 25.83
CA VAL A 60 3.48 8.27 26.65
C VAL A 60 2.45 8.21 27.77
N ARG A 61 1.25 7.69 27.45
CA ARG A 61 0.14 7.61 28.41
C ARG A 61 -0.81 6.48 28.05
N THR A 62 -1.32 5.80 29.07
CA THR A 62 -2.34 4.75 28.92
C THR A 62 -3.62 5.19 29.61
N PHE A 63 -4.75 4.96 28.96
CA PHE A 63 -6.08 5.25 29.50
C PHE A 63 -6.87 3.95 29.65
N GLY A 64 -7.51 3.76 30.81
CA GLY A 64 -8.31 2.57 31.12
C GLY A 64 -7.50 1.40 31.69
N LYS A 65 -8.21 0.32 32.06
CA LYS A 65 -7.62 -0.95 32.46
C LYS A 65 -7.66 -1.91 31.28
N VAL A 66 -6.53 -2.52 30.96
CA VAL A 66 -6.44 -3.59 29.96
C VAL A 66 -6.66 -4.91 30.70
N GLU A 67 -7.71 -5.65 30.35
CA GLU A 67 -8.10 -6.86 31.09
C GLU A 67 -7.29 -8.11 30.70
N ALA A 68 -6.65 -8.12 29.52
CA ALA A 68 -5.77 -9.21 29.06
C ALA A 68 -4.68 -8.70 28.11
N GLU A 69 -3.51 -9.34 28.11
CA GLU A 69 -2.37 -8.98 27.25
C GLU A 69 -2.69 -9.06 25.75
N ASP A 70 -3.60 -9.97 25.37
CA ASP A 70 -4.08 -10.19 23.99
C ASP A 70 -5.41 -9.47 23.67
N ALA A 71 -5.89 -8.61 24.55
CA ALA A 71 -7.10 -7.83 24.27
C ALA A 71 -6.85 -6.76 23.21
N TRP A 72 -7.88 -6.45 22.42
CA TRP A 72 -7.83 -5.34 21.47
C TRP A 72 -7.53 -4.02 22.17
N ARG A 73 -6.61 -3.24 21.60
CA ARG A 73 -6.15 -1.95 22.14
C ARG A 73 -6.32 -0.86 21.10
N ASN A 74 -6.95 0.24 21.50
CA ASN A 74 -6.96 1.48 20.72
C ASN A 74 -5.71 2.29 21.03
N MET A 75 -5.05 2.79 19.99
CA MET A 75 -3.84 3.61 20.11
C MET A 75 -4.11 5.02 19.57
N LEU A 76 -3.62 6.03 20.30
CA LEU A 76 -3.52 7.40 19.81
C LEU A 76 -2.04 7.69 19.60
N ILE A 77 -1.64 7.89 18.34
CA ILE A 77 -0.25 8.11 17.95
C ILE A 77 -0.07 9.61 17.69
N PHE A 78 0.95 10.20 18.30
CA PHE A 78 1.31 11.60 18.11
C PHE A 78 2.60 11.68 17.28
N GLY A 79 2.57 12.43 16.19
CA GLY A 79 3.73 12.62 15.32
C GLY A 79 3.34 12.86 13.87
N ASP A 80 4.31 12.68 12.99
CA ASP A 80 4.09 12.68 11.54
C ASP A 80 3.36 11.39 11.12
N ASN A 81 2.31 11.55 10.29
CA ASN A 81 1.50 10.43 9.82
C ASN A 81 2.29 9.45 8.95
N LEU A 82 3.18 9.96 8.08
CA LEU A 82 3.91 9.14 7.13
C LEU A 82 4.93 8.24 7.85
N GLN A 83 5.66 8.80 8.81
CA GLN A 83 6.58 8.05 9.67
C GLN A 83 5.84 7.04 10.57
N SER A 84 4.67 7.43 11.09
CA SER A 84 3.82 6.55 11.90
C SER A 84 3.31 5.37 11.08
N MET A 85 2.81 5.61 9.86
CA MET A 85 2.35 4.55 8.96
C MET A 85 3.47 3.60 8.56
N LYS A 86 4.68 4.13 8.27
CA LYS A 86 5.86 3.30 7.98
C LYS A 86 6.18 2.35 9.13
N THR A 87 6.16 2.86 10.36
CA THR A 87 6.40 2.06 11.56
C THR A 87 5.32 0.98 11.77
N LEU A 88 4.06 1.31 11.50
CA LEU A 88 2.96 0.33 11.57
C LEU A 88 3.11 -0.77 10.52
N LEU A 89 3.56 -0.46 9.31
CA LEU A 89 3.86 -1.47 8.29
C LEU A 89 4.98 -2.41 8.73
N GLU A 90 6.06 -1.89 9.32
CA GLU A 90 7.12 -2.72 9.89
C GLU A 90 6.62 -3.61 11.02
N MET A 91 5.78 -3.08 11.92
CA MET A 91 5.15 -3.87 12.98
C MET A 91 4.24 -4.97 12.44
N LYS A 92 3.53 -4.73 11.33
CA LYS A 92 2.75 -5.75 10.63
C LYS A 92 3.65 -6.85 10.05
N SER A 93 4.74 -6.48 9.36
CA SER A 93 5.71 -7.46 8.83
C SER A 93 6.38 -8.29 9.94
N ALA A 94 6.57 -7.71 11.13
CA ALA A 94 7.09 -8.40 12.31
C ALA A 94 6.03 -9.25 13.05
N GLY A 95 4.79 -9.32 12.55
CA GLY A 95 3.68 -10.07 13.16
C GLY A 95 3.14 -9.47 14.46
N LYS A 96 3.48 -8.22 14.80
CA LYS A 96 3.03 -7.54 16.03
C LYS A 96 1.64 -6.91 15.91
N LEU A 97 1.16 -6.76 14.68
CA LEU A 97 -0.19 -6.29 14.36
C LEU A 97 -0.93 -7.40 13.63
N LEU A 98 -2.21 -7.56 13.96
CA LEU A 98 -3.13 -8.46 13.27
C LEU A 98 -3.98 -7.65 12.30
N ASP A 99 -4.34 -8.25 11.17
CA ASP A 99 -5.32 -7.67 10.26
C ASP A 99 -6.74 -7.68 10.86
N ILE A 100 -7.67 -7.02 10.17
CA ILE A 100 -9.07 -6.81 10.59
C ILE A 100 -9.79 -8.13 10.93
N ILE A 101 -9.33 -9.24 10.34
CA ILE A 101 -9.89 -10.59 10.48
C ILE A 101 -9.20 -11.39 11.61
N GLY A 102 -8.17 -10.83 12.25
CA GLY A 102 -7.40 -11.49 13.31
C GLY A 102 -6.40 -12.53 12.81
N ILE A 103 -6.14 -12.57 11.49
CA ILE A 103 -5.19 -13.49 10.84
C ILE A 103 -4.20 -12.68 10.01
N ASN A 104 -2.90 -12.96 10.17
CA ASN A 104 -1.86 -12.42 9.30
C ASN A 104 -1.82 -13.24 8.03
N LEU A 105 -2.38 -12.71 6.95
CA LEU A 105 -2.20 -13.28 5.63
C LEU A 105 -0.77 -12.94 5.17
N SER A 106 0.08 -13.96 5.09
CA SER A 106 1.36 -13.85 4.40
C SER A 106 1.12 -13.33 2.98
N GLU A 107 1.84 -12.29 2.56
CA GLU A 107 1.75 -11.74 1.19
C GLU A 107 2.06 -12.79 0.10
N ASP A 108 2.67 -13.91 0.50
CA ASP A 108 3.06 -15.03 -0.36
C ASP A 108 2.03 -16.19 -0.46
N GLY A 109 0.85 -16.08 0.15
CA GLY A 109 -0.19 -17.11 0.03
C GLY A 109 0.21 -18.51 0.54
N ARG A 110 1.29 -18.64 1.32
CA ARG A 110 1.64 -19.86 2.04
C ARG A 110 1.30 -19.71 3.50
N SER A 111 0.21 -20.38 3.89
CA SER A 111 -0.18 -20.58 5.28
C SER A 111 0.94 -21.25 6.06
N GLU A 112 1.63 -20.52 6.92
CA GLU A 112 2.27 -21.13 8.09
C GLU A 112 1.18 -21.37 9.12
N ASN A 113 1.00 -22.64 9.47
CA ASN A 113 0.05 -23.07 10.49
C ASN A 113 0.54 -22.56 11.84
N LEU A 114 0.04 -21.41 12.29
CA LEU A 114 -0.01 -21.16 13.73
C LEU A 114 -1.13 -22.03 14.30
N GLU A 115 -0.77 -23.00 15.12
CA GLU A 115 -1.71 -23.80 15.89
C GLU A 115 -2.63 -22.87 16.68
N MET A 116 -3.88 -22.76 16.23
CA MET A 116 -4.92 -22.02 16.93
C MET A 116 -5.30 -22.77 18.21
N GLY A 117 -4.72 -22.34 19.33
CA GLY A 117 -5.21 -22.66 20.65
C GLY A 117 -6.61 -22.07 20.87
N GLY A 118 -7.61 -22.95 20.92
CA GLY A 118 -8.83 -22.79 21.72
C GLY A 118 -9.79 -21.68 21.29
N GLY A 119 -10.81 -22.07 20.50
CA GLY A 119 -11.93 -21.21 20.15
C GLY A 119 -12.61 -20.56 21.37
N ARG A 120 -12.94 -19.28 21.25
CA ARG A 120 -13.79 -18.58 22.23
C ARG A 120 -15.05 -18.04 21.56
N ARG A 121 -16.14 -18.71 21.94
CA ARG A 121 -17.54 -18.31 21.74
C ARG A 121 -17.74 -16.88 22.22
N CYS A 122 -18.46 -16.09 21.43
CA CYS A 122 -19.02 -14.81 21.83
C CYS A 122 -19.95 -15.04 23.03
N GLY A 123 -19.49 -14.65 24.23
CA GLY A 123 -20.20 -14.86 25.48
C GLY A 123 -20.86 -13.59 25.97
N GLY A 124 -22.19 -13.51 25.79
CA GLY A 124 -23.11 -12.91 26.75
C GLY A 124 -23.05 -11.40 26.98
N CYS A 125 -23.95 -10.67 26.33
CA CYS A 125 -24.56 -9.47 26.91
C CYS A 125 -25.28 -9.86 28.22
N ALA A 126 -24.60 -9.76 29.36
CA ALA A 126 -25.19 -9.93 30.66
C ALA A 126 -25.64 -8.57 31.23
N ASN A 127 -26.95 -8.47 31.45
CA ASN A 127 -27.70 -7.44 32.18
C ASN A 127 -26.90 -6.61 33.18
N ARG A 128 -26.81 -5.30 32.95
CA ARG A 128 -26.65 -4.32 34.03
C ARG A 128 -28.02 -3.81 34.46
N LYS A 129 -28.56 -4.43 35.52
CA LYS A 129 -29.64 -3.86 36.33
C LYS A 129 -29.18 -2.48 36.82
N ARG A 130 -29.94 -1.43 36.48
CA ARG A 130 -29.84 -0.13 37.14
C ARG A 130 -30.82 -0.12 38.31
N SER A 131 -30.32 0.14 39.50
CA SER A 131 -31.04 0.72 40.65
C SER A 131 -29.99 1.26 41.62
N PRO A 132 -30.32 2.25 42.47
CA PRO A 132 -31.60 2.95 42.61
C PRO A 132 -31.79 4.10 41.62
#